data_AF-A0A351F421-F1
#
_entry.id   AF-A0A351F421-F1
#
_cell.length_a   1.000
_cell.length_b   1.000
_cell.length_c   1.000
_cell.angle_alpha   90.00
_cell.angle_beta   90.00
_cell.angle_gamma   90.00
#
_symmetry.space_group_name_H-M   'P 1'
#
loop_
_entity.id
_entity.type
_entity.pdbx_description
1 polymer ?
#
loop_
_entity_poly.entity_id
_entity_poly.type
_entity_poly.pdbx_seq_one_letter_code
_entity_poly.pdbx_strand_id
1 'polypeptide(L)' 'MRIISGKFKGRRLNPPLTKWNTRPTMDFSREALFNILENRFNLPSVKVLDLFGGT' A
#
# COMPACT_ATOMS: atom_id res chain seq x y z
N MET A 1 -0.73 -9.59 -2.83
CA MET A 1 -0.46 -8.13 -2.92
C MET A 1 1.01 -7.89 -3.29
N ARG A 2 1.36 -6.75 -3.89
CA ARG A 2 2.78 -6.38 -4.13
C ARG A 2 3.05 -4.92 -3.83
N ILE A 3 4.29 -4.58 -3.54
CA ILE A 3 4.75 -3.19 -3.44
C ILE A 3 4.86 -2.59 -4.86
N ILE A 4 4.23 -1.44 -5.08
CA ILE A 4 4.02 -0.85 -6.41
C ILE A 4 5.23 -0.03 -6.88
N SER A 5 5.83 0.76 -5.98
CA SER A 5 6.93 1.70 -6.27
C SER A 5 7.92 1.84 -5.10
N GLY A 6 8.91 2.72 -5.24
CA GLY A 6 9.91 3.02 -4.21
C GLY A 6 10.96 1.91 -4.02
N LYS A 7 11.70 2.00 -2.92
CA LYS A 7 12.87 1.14 -2.60
C LYS A 7 12.57 -0.37 -2.65
N PHE A 8 11.33 -0.77 -2.34
CA PHE A 8 10.93 -2.18 -2.28
C PHE A 8 10.01 -2.61 -3.42
N LYS A 9 9.96 -1.85 -4.52
CA LYS A 9 9.14 -2.13 -5.71
C LYS A 9 9.24 -3.60 -6.14
N GLY A 10 8.08 -4.21 -6.42
CA GLY A 10 8.01 -5.58 -6.94
C GLY A 10 8.02 -6.68 -5.87
N ARG A 11 8.37 -6.35 -4.61
CA ARG A 11 8.28 -7.31 -3.50
C ARG A 11 6.83 -7.78 -3.32
N ARG A 12 6.62 -9.10 -3.34
CA ARG A 12 5.32 -9.73 -3.07
C ARG A 12 5.08 -9.82 -1.57
N LEU A 13 3.85 -9.53 -1.17
CA LEU A 13 3.34 -9.72 0.19
C LEU A 13 2.40 -10.91 0.17
N ASN A 14 2.65 -11.85 1.09
CA ASN A 14 1.88 -13.08 1.26
C ASN A 14 1.05 -12.94 2.55
N PRO A 15 -0.14 -12.36 2.49
CA PRO A 15 -1.03 -12.32 3.64
C PRO A 15 -1.48 -13.72 4.03
N PRO A 16 -1.87 -13.93 5.31
CA PRO A 16 -2.38 -15.23 5.75
C PRO A 16 -3.59 -15.64 4.90
N LEU A 17 -3.48 -16.82 4.27
CA LEU A 17 -4.45 -17.41 3.33
C LEU A 17 -5.79 -17.84 3.99
N THR A 18 -5.97 -17.53 5.27
CA THR A 18 -7.06 -18.05 6.09
C THR A 18 -8.33 -17.24 5.90
N LYS A 19 -9.16 -17.69 4.94
CA LYS A 19 -10.63 -17.54 4.89
C LYS A 19 -11.20 -16.28 5.57
N TRP A 20 -10.83 -15.10 5.07
CA TRP A 20 -11.56 -13.89 5.38
C TRP A 20 -12.20 -13.36 4.10
N ASN A 21 -13.50 -13.08 4.13
CA ASN A 21 -14.22 -12.34 3.07
C ASN A 21 -13.77 -10.86 3.05
N THR A 22 -12.46 -10.62 3.13
CA THR A 22 -11.86 -9.29 3.06
C THR A 22 -11.79 -8.86 1.61
N ARG A 23 -12.17 -7.61 1.34
CA ARG A 23 -11.97 -6.99 0.03
C ARG A 23 -10.55 -6.41 -0.02
N PRO A 24 -9.58 -7.06 -0.69
CA PRO A 24 -8.25 -6.49 -0.82
C PRO A 24 -8.29 -5.18 -1.61
N THR A 25 -7.47 -4.21 -1.22
CA THR A 25 -7.32 -2.98 -2.00
C THR A 25 -6.56 -3.29 -3.29
N MET A 26 -7.20 -3.03 -4.43
CA MET A 26 -6.61 -3.31 -5.75
C MET A 26 -5.34 -2.49 -5.99
N ASP A 27 -4.43 -3.02 -6.82
CA ASP A 27 -3.19 -2.34 -7.20
C ASP A 27 -3.45 -0.93 -7.74
N PHE A 28 -4.46 -0.77 -8.61
CA PHE A 28 -4.86 0.52 -9.18
C PHE A 28 -5.24 1.56 -8.12
N SER A 29 -6.04 1.17 -7.12
CA SER A 29 -6.47 2.07 -6.05
C SER A 29 -5.29 2.54 -5.20
N ARG A 30 -4.33 1.66 -4.92
CA ARG A 30 -3.10 2.01 -4.18
C ARG A 30 -2.20 2.93 -5.01
N GLU A 31 -2.04 2.65 -6.29
CA GLU A 31 -1.25 3.50 -7.20
C GLU A 31 -1.83 4.92 -7.30
N ALA A 32 -3.14 5.05 -7.50
CA ALA A 32 -3.82 6.33 -7.54
C ALA A 32 -3.65 7.12 -6.22
N LEU A 33 -3.76 6.45 -5.07
CA LEU A 33 -3.56 7.08 -3.76
C LEU A 33 -2.13 7.62 -3.62
N PHE A 34 -1.12 6.81 -3.90
CA PHE A 34 0.27 7.25 -3.79
C PHE A 34 0.63 8.33 -4.80
N ASN A 35 0.05 8.32 -6.01
CA ASN A 35 0.20 9.42 -6.96
C ASN A 35 -0.34 10.74 -6.39
N ILE A 36 -1.48 10.72 -5.71
CA ILE A 36 -2.03 11.93 -5.06
C ILE A 36 -1.13 12.38 -3.91
N LEU A 37 -0.64 11.45 -3.09
CA LEU A 37 0.18 11.76 -1.91
C LEU A 37 1.55 12.32 -2.28
N GLU A 38 2.25 11.73 -3.26
CA GLU A 38 3.56 12.21 -3.76
C GLU A 38 3.47 13.62 -4.33
N ASN A 39 2.35 14.00 -4.94
CA ASN A 39 2.15 15.36 -5.45
C ASN A 39 1.78 16.39 -4.36
N ARG A 40 1.43 15.94 -3.15
CA ARG A 40 1.02 16.82 -2.04
C ARG A 40 2.03 16.88 -0.91
N PHE A 41 2.83 15.84 -0.73
CA PHE A 41 3.73 15.69 0.40
C PHE A 41 5.10 15.18 -0.05
N ASN A 42 6.15 15.65 0.62
CA ASN A 42 7.48 15.06 0.50
C ASN A 42 7.56 13.79 1.36
N LEU A 43 7.07 12.65 0.85
CA LEU A 43 6.91 11.41 1.63
C LEU A 43 8.14 10.94 2.44
N PRO A 44 9.40 11.09 1.98
CA PRO A 44 10.58 10.70 2.75
C PRO A 44 10.73 11.37 4.13
N SER A 45 10.15 12.56 4.34
CA SER A 45 10.27 13.31 5.60
C SER A 45 9.00 13.28 6.45
N VAL A 46 8.00 12.49 6.06
CA VAL A 46 6.69 12.45 6.70
C VAL A 46 6.53 11.19 7.56
N LYS A 47 5.93 11.35 8.74
CA LYS A 47 5.48 10.22 9.57
C LYS A 47 4.09 9.80 9.10
N VAL A 48 3.91 8.50 8.86
CA VAL A 48 2.65 7.92 8.39
C VAL A 48 2.04 7.03 9.48
N LEU A 49 0.72 7.10 9.65
CA LEU A 49 -0.05 6.23 10.54
C LEU A 49 -1.10 5.49 9.69
N ASP A 50 -1.10 4.17 9.79
CA ASP A 50 -2.12 3.32 9.21
C ASP A 50 -2.97 2.70 10.33
N LEU A 51 -4.21 3.16 10.45
CA LEU A 51 -5.12 2.78 11.54
C LEU A 51 -5.71 1.38 11.36
N PHE A 52 -5.74 0.86 10.12
CA PHE A 52 -6.38 -0.41 9.77
C PHE A 52 -5.56 -1.16 8.73
N GLY A 53 -4.23 -1.21 8.93
CA GLY A 53 -3.31 -1.60 7.86
C GLY A 53 -3.42 -3.01 7.33
N GLY A 54 -4.09 -3.92 8.04
CA GLY A 54 -4.31 -5.29 7.58
C GLY A 54 -3.01 -5.96 7.09
N THR A 55 -3.11 -6.87 6.12
CA THR A 55 -1.96 -7.47 5.41
C THR A 55 -2.35 -7.96 4.02
#